data_AF-A0A2N7B3M7-F1
#
_entry.id   AF-A0A2N7B3M7-F1
#
_cell.length_a   1.000
_cell.length_b   1.000
_cell.length_c   1.000
_cell.angle_alpha   90.00
_cell.angle_beta   90.00
_cell.angle_gamma   90.00
#
_symmetry.space_group_name_H-M   'P 1'
#
loop_
_entity.id
_entity.type
_entity.pdbx_description
1 polymer ?
#
loop_
_entity_poly.entity_id
_entity_poly.type
_entity_poly.pdbx_seq_one_letter_code
_entity_poly.pdbx_strand_id
1 'polypeptide(L)'
;MAIAKKPSVAKSNVESAMDEKKIEALINKGGSSTKVKPEVIDQPDEDAIKTVLLRLYQSQLTEIEEVLAKIPKRQRPSRHAYIIQALEEKIQRDSKKK
;
A
#
# COMPACT_ATOMS: atom_id res chain seq x y z
N MET A 1 29.14 46.05 -7.45
CA MET A 1 29.86 44.86 -6.99
C MET A 1 29.37 44.53 -5.59
N ALA A 2 28.73 43.38 -5.38
CA ALA A 2 28.25 42.95 -4.07
C ALA A 2 28.92 41.61 -3.71
N ILE A 3 29.48 41.56 -2.52
CA ILE A 3 30.43 40.54 -2.04
C ILE A 3 29.62 39.35 -1.52
N ALA A 4 29.78 38.17 -2.15
CA ALA A 4 29.13 36.94 -1.71
C ALA A 4 29.80 36.39 -0.44
N LYS A 5 29.03 36.19 0.64
CA LYS A 5 29.49 35.57 1.88
C LYS A 5 29.49 34.05 1.71
N LYS A 6 30.69 33.45 1.69
CA LYS A 6 30.88 31.99 1.58
C LYS A 6 30.47 31.30 2.89
N PRO A 7 29.67 30.21 2.86
CA PRO A 7 29.36 29.45 4.07
C PRO A 7 30.57 28.64 4.52
N SER A 8 30.96 28.82 5.78
CA SER A 8 31.96 28.01 6.48
C SER A 8 31.34 26.67 6.87
N VAL A 9 31.74 25.60 6.19
CA VAL A 9 31.44 24.23 6.62
C VAL A 9 32.33 23.92 7.82
N ALA A 10 31.77 24.07 9.02
CA ALA A 10 32.36 23.52 10.23
C ALA A 10 32.33 21.99 10.11
N LYS A 11 33.48 21.39 9.80
CA LYS A 11 33.69 19.95 9.96
C LYS A 11 33.79 19.68 11.46
N SER A 12 32.68 19.31 12.09
CA SER A 12 32.70 18.71 13.42
C SER A 12 33.26 17.29 13.26
N ASN A 13 34.57 17.17 13.47
CA ASN A 13 35.21 15.92 13.78
C ASN A 13 34.69 15.47 15.15
N VAL A 14 33.75 14.51 15.17
CA VAL A 14 33.32 13.80 16.38
C VAL A 14 33.36 12.31 16.06
N GLU A 15 34.56 11.82 15.82
CA GLU A 15 34.87 10.42 16.08
C GLU A 15 35.39 10.31 17.51
N SER A 16 34.53 9.83 18.42
CA SER A 16 34.90 8.90 19.51
C SER A 16 33.72 8.67 20.43
N ALA A 17 33.43 7.39 20.69
CA ALA A 17 32.43 6.86 21.61
C ALA A 17 30.95 6.93 21.12
N MET A 18 30.67 6.29 19.99
CA MET A 18 29.38 5.61 19.87
C MET A 18 29.36 4.50 20.93
N ASP A 19 28.57 4.67 22.00
CA ASP A 19 28.44 3.68 23.08
C ASP A 19 28.15 2.29 22.49
N GLU A 20 29.01 1.32 22.75
CA GLU A 20 28.86 -0.07 22.27
C GLU A 20 27.48 -0.64 22.62
N LYS A 21 26.93 -0.27 23.79
CA LYS A 21 25.57 -0.63 24.22
C LYS A 21 24.48 -0.08 23.30
N LYS A 22 24.66 1.13 22.72
CA LYS A 22 23.71 1.71 21.77
C LYS A 22 23.81 1.03 20.41
N ILE A 23 25.00 0.58 20.03
CA ILE A 23 25.22 -0.19 18.80
C ILE A 23 24.60 -1.59 18.94
N GLU A 24 24.82 -2.29 20.06
CA GLU A 24 24.18 -3.57 20.37
C GLU A 24 22.65 -3.44 20.42
N ALA A 25 22.12 -2.36 21.00
CA ALA A 25 20.68 -2.09 20.99
C ALA A 25 20.13 -1.89 19.56
N LEU A 26 20.91 -1.30 18.66
CA LEU A 26 20.55 -1.13 17.24
C LEU A 26 20.62 -2.45 16.46
N ILE A 27 21.64 -3.28 16.72
CA ILE A 27 21.81 -4.60 16.09
C ILE A 27 20.72 -5.57 16.58
N ASN A 28 20.45 -5.61 17.89
CA ASN A 28 19.41 -6.45 18.50
C ASN A 28 17.99 -5.98 18.12
N LYS A 29 17.83 -4.71 17.76
CA LYS A 29 16.59 -4.18 17.17
C LYS A 29 16.40 -4.61 15.71
N GLY A 30 17.38 -5.31 15.14
CA GLY A 30 17.29 -6.17 13.95
C GLY A 30 16.47 -5.54 12.83
N GLY A 31 17.05 -4.60 12.07
CA GLY A 31 16.56 -4.12 10.77
C GLY A 31 15.03 -4.15 10.61
N SER A 32 14.30 -3.59 11.57
CA SER A 32 12.85 -3.65 11.58
C SER A 32 12.35 -2.69 10.52
N SER A 33 12.16 -3.22 9.31
CA SER A 33 11.26 -2.63 8.31
C SER A 33 9.97 -2.30 9.04
N THR A 34 9.54 -1.05 8.94
CA THR A 34 8.30 -0.54 9.53
C THR A 34 7.11 -1.36 9.03
N LYS A 35 6.88 -2.52 9.64
CA LYS A 35 5.56 -3.11 9.74
C LYS A 35 4.83 -2.14 10.65
N VAL A 36 4.11 -1.23 10.04
CA VAL A 36 3.02 -0.49 10.68
C VAL A 36 2.21 -1.55 11.41
N LYS A 37 2.34 -1.57 12.74
CA LYS A 37 1.52 -2.40 13.61
C LYS A 37 0.10 -1.87 13.39
N PRO A 38 -0.84 -2.64 12.81
CA PRO A 38 -2.23 -2.24 12.95
C PRO A 38 -2.50 -2.42 14.44
N GLU A 39 -2.70 -1.31 15.14
CA GLU A 39 -3.39 -1.35 16.41
C GLU A 39 -4.78 -1.91 16.10
N VAL A 40 -4.91 -3.22 16.26
CA VAL A 40 -6.20 -3.90 16.32
C VAL A 40 -6.82 -3.46 17.63
N ILE A 41 -7.50 -2.32 17.57
CA ILE A 41 -8.59 -2.02 18.48
C ILE A 41 -9.79 -2.69 17.84
N ASP A 42 -10.10 -3.88 18.36
CA ASP A 42 -11.37 -4.57 18.14
C ASP A 42 -12.50 -3.67 18.66
N GLN A 43 -13.04 -2.82 17.78
CA GLN A 43 -14.41 -2.34 17.90
C GLN A 43 -15.28 -3.19 16.97
N PRO A 44 -16.36 -3.81 17.48
CA PRO A 44 -17.34 -4.44 16.62
C PRO A 44 -18.12 -3.32 15.90
N ASP A 45 -18.15 -3.43 14.57
CA ASP A 45 -19.05 -2.77 13.62
C ASP A 45 -18.90 -1.26 13.39
N GLU A 46 -18.03 -0.92 12.45
CA GLU A 46 -18.42 -0.03 11.35
C GLU A 46 -18.00 -0.71 10.03
N ASP A 47 -18.82 -0.58 8.97
CA ASP A 47 -18.55 -1.11 7.62
C ASP A 47 -17.35 -0.39 6.98
N ALA A 48 -16.18 -0.63 7.55
CA ALA A 48 -14.95 0.06 7.21
C ALA A 48 -14.37 -0.51 5.91
N ILE A 49 -13.92 0.38 5.03
CA ILE A 49 -13.23 0.01 3.79
C ILE A 49 -11.96 -0.77 4.15
N LYS A 50 -11.90 -2.03 3.69
CA LYS A 50 -10.74 -2.89 3.84
C LYS A 50 -10.03 -3.06 2.51
N THR A 51 -8.71 -2.96 2.53
CA THR A 51 -7.88 -3.26 1.35
C THR A 51 -7.66 -4.76 1.25
N VAL A 52 -7.98 -5.34 0.10
CA VAL A 52 -7.78 -6.76 -0.18
C VAL A 52 -6.82 -6.92 -1.37
N LEU A 53 -5.85 -7.81 -1.24
CA LEU A 53 -4.93 -8.17 -2.32
C LEU A 53 -5.37 -9.50 -2.94
N LEU A 54 -5.74 -9.46 -4.22
CA LEU A 54 -6.23 -10.62 -4.96
C LEU A 54 -5.15 -11.15 -5.91
N ARG A 55 -5.00 -12.49 -5.95
CA ARG A 55 -4.19 -13.18 -6.95
C ARG A 55 -5.13 -13.83 -7.95
N LEU A 56 -4.98 -13.48 -9.22
CA LEU A 56 -5.78 -13.99 -10.33
C LEU A 56 -4.86 -14.58 -11.38
N TYR A 57 -5.36 -15.55 -12.14
CA TYR A 57 -4.62 -16.05 -13.29
C TYR A 57 -4.58 -14.99 -14.41
N GLN A 58 -3.52 -15.01 -15.20
CA GLN A 58 -3.37 -14.09 -16.32
C GLN A 58 -4.51 -14.21 -17.34
N SER A 59 -5.00 -15.43 -17.59
CA SER A 59 -6.13 -15.69 -18.47
C SER A 59 -7.41 -14.95 -18.03
N GLN A 60 -7.68 -14.92 -16.73
CA GLN A 60 -8.84 -14.21 -16.19
C GLN A 60 -8.70 -12.69 -16.34
N LEU A 61 -7.49 -12.16 -16.20
CA LEU A 61 -7.23 -10.73 -16.43
C LEU A 61 -7.42 -10.36 -17.91
N THR A 62 -6.94 -11.19 -18.83
CA THR A 62 -7.14 -10.96 -20.27
C THR A 62 -8.61 -11.02 -20.66
N GLU A 63 -9.38 -11.95 -20.12
CA GLU A 63 -10.83 -12.03 -20.35
C GLU A 63 -11.54 -10.73 -19.91
N ILE A 64 -11.19 -10.19 -18.75
CA ILE A 64 -11.74 -8.92 -18.26
C ILE A 64 -11.38 -7.77 -19.21
N GLU A 65 -10.13 -7.70 -19.66
CA GLU A 65 -9.67 -6.66 -20.58
C GLU A 65 -10.39 -6.72 -21.93
N GLU A 66 -10.64 -7.91 -22.46
CA GLU A 66 -11.40 -8.10 -23.70
C GLU A 66 -12.86 -7.66 -23.56
N VAL A 67 -13.51 -7.96 -22.43
CA VAL A 67 -14.87 -7.49 -22.16
C VAL A 67 -14.91 -5.96 -22.08
N LEU A 68 -13.99 -5.35 -21.34
CA LEU A 68 -13.91 -3.90 -21.22
C LEU A 68 -13.60 -3.23 -22.56
N ALA A 69 -12.79 -3.87 -23.42
CA ALA A 69 -12.45 -3.35 -24.74
C ALA A 69 -13.68 -3.17 -25.65
N LYS A 70 -14.71 -4.00 -25.48
CA LYS A 70 -15.98 -3.92 -26.23
C LYS A 70 -16.87 -2.75 -25.78
N ILE A 71 -16.66 -2.23 -24.57
CA ILE A 71 -17.43 -1.11 -24.03
C ILE A 71 -16.88 0.21 -24.61
N PRO A 72 -17.75 1.15 -25.05
CA PRO A 72 -17.32 2.47 -25.50
C PRO A 72 -16.47 3.18 -24.45
N LYS A 73 -15.37 3.83 -24.88
CA LYS A 73 -14.38 4.44 -23.97
C LYS A 73 -14.97 5.34 -22.90
N ARG A 74 -16.03 6.10 -23.23
CA ARG A 74 -16.71 7.02 -22.29
C ARG A 74 -17.44 6.31 -21.15
N GLN A 75 -17.88 5.07 -21.35
CA GLN A 75 -18.67 4.29 -20.38
C GLN A 75 -17.87 3.13 -19.78
N ARG A 76 -16.62 2.94 -20.21
CA ARG A 76 -15.79 1.81 -19.77
C ARG A 76 -15.42 1.97 -18.30
N PRO A 77 -15.85 1.06 -17.41
CA PRO A 77 -15.44 1.11 -16.02
C PRO A 77 -13.96 0.75 -15.86
N SER A 78 -13.37 1.11 -14.73
CA SER A 78 -12.05 0.61 -14.37
C SER A 78 -12.11 -0.90 -14.11
N ARG A 79 -10.97 -1.60 -14.27
CA ARG A 79 -10.90 -3.05 -13.97
C ARG A 79 -11.36 -3.36 -12.55
N HIS A 80 -10.96 -2.53 -11.60
CA HIS A 80 -11.35 -2.66 -10.20
C HIS A 80 -12.86 -2.53 -10.02
N ALA A 81 -13.48 -1.49 -10.58
CA ALA A 81 -14.93 -1.30 -10.51
C ALA A 81 -15.70 -2.45 -11.15
N TYR A 82 -15.20 -2.96 -12.29
CA TYR A 82 -15.78 -4.13 -12.95
C TYR A 82 -15.73 -5.39 -12.07
N ILE A 83 -14.61 -5.64 -11.39
CA ILE A 83 -14.45 -6.78 -10.47
C ILE A 83 -15.41 -6.67 -9.29
N ILE A 84 -15.55 -5.48 -8.69
CA ILE A 84 -16.50 -5.23 -7.60
C ILE A 84 -17.93 -5.50 -8.06
N GLN A 85 -18.33 -4.93 -9.20
CA GLN A 85 -19.67 -5.12 -9.75
C GLN A 85 -19.96 -6.61 -10.00
N ALA A 86 -19.01 -7.34 -10.60
CA ALA A 86 -19.17 -8.77 -10.84
C ALA A 86 -19.35 -9.58 -9.54
N LEU A 87 -18.65 -9.17 -8.47
CA LEU A 87 -18.79 -9.78 -7.14
C LEU A 87 -20.17 -9.49 -6.54
N GLU A 88 -20.64 -8.24 -6.59
CA GLU A 88 -21.97 -7.84 -6.11
C GLU A 88 -23.08 -8.59 -6.85
N GLU A 89 -23.01 -8.66 -8.18
CA GLU A 89 -23.97 -9.40 -9.01
C GLU A 89 -23.96 -10.90 -8.70
N LYS A 90 -22.80 -11.47 -8.36
CA LYS A 90 -22.69 -12.87 -7.95
C LYS A 90 -23.35 -13.10 -6.60
N ILE A 91 -23.07 -12.25 -5.61
CA ILE A 91 -23.67 -12.32 -4.27
C ILE A 91 -25.21 -12.19 -4.36
N GLN A 92 -25.70 -11.21 -5.12
CA GLN A 92 -27.14 -11.00 -5.32
C GLN A 92 -27.83 -12.18 -6.02
N ARG A 93 -27.18 -12.81 -6.99
CA ARG A 93 -27.71 -13.99 -7.68
C ARG A 93 -27.78 -15.21 -6.76
N ASP A 94 -26.78 -15.38 -5.90
CA ASP A 94 -26.70 -16.52 -4.99
C ASP A 94 -27.61 -16.34 -3.76
N SER A 95 -27.83 -15.10 -3.30
CA SER A 95 -28.75 -14.80 -2.20
C SER A 95 -30.23 -14.99 -2.59
N LYS A 96 -30.61 -14.67 -3.84
CA LYS A 96 -31.98 -14.85 -4.35
C LYS A 96 -32.36 -16.29 -4.68
N LYS A 97 -31.39 -17.21 -4.72
CA LYS A 97 -31.61 -18.64 -5.01
C LYS A 97 -31.81 -19.50 -3.76
N LYS A 98 -31.67 -18.92 -2.58
CA LYS A 98 -32.08 -19.54 -1.30
C LYS A 98 -33.51 -19.13 -0.96
#